data_AF-A0A842YC78-F1
#
_entry.id   AF-A0A842YC78-F1
#
_cell.length_a   1.000
_cell.length_b   1.000
_cell.length_c   1.000
_cell.angle_alpha   90.00
_cell.angle_beta   90.00
_cell.angle_gamma   90.00
#
_symmetry.space_group_name_H-M   'P 1'
#
loop_
_entity.id
_entity.type
_entity.pdbx_description
1 polymer ?
#
loop_
_entity_poly.entity_id
_entity_poly.type
_entity_poly.pdbx_seq_one_letter_code
_entity_poly.pdbx_strand_id
1 'polypeptide(L)'
;AYELEILSEYQQVASFDPTPPESLWKGVIVLDTDQNPLEVFDAFNDLLDDLVMRITSGLLDFSKTTAYSLKTKSSMKTPRVATILTPGEGPVGLLNEMCVPESLPVDDPFSERIIDDRLLTLYVPVSSPTSSGNSASWISRNWHLLNHIQECTSSTKDTEIHWIDLMGDYPSEQLMKKRFGLDQYLKGGWINKKQHTTLDTLLNRIRFIDLRANIDQVLAGNGLGFQNLIDNLTLSLQEKSASEKIIIIDGWSEFKEIVPSSRQYLIHTLEKRLLSSLPTSNVNIIWIDSGVQHTRMNMHYQRKCISPLPYDSPRKMHVDEILYNLPTSSRSFGRFLPKRDDERYIVQDVPASVPPWRTKIQVPQLIDYSKKFRGGQRRKPILTEEEVYEKSFKPMYGRGVKLSNIYSDTSHYSKRQVSELEGYALSLAPSTHRP
;
A
#
# COMPACT_ATOMS: atom_id res chain seq x y z
N ALA A 1 16.66 -28.86 3.26
CA ALA A 1 15.33 -28.54 2.70
C ALA A 1 15.15 -27.02 2.68
N TYR A 2 14.94 -26.37 3.82
CA TYR A 2 14.69 -24.92 3.90
C TYR A 2 15.77 -24.02 3.25
N GLU A 3 17.05 -24.29 3.51
CA GLU A 3 18.15 -23.50 2.92
C GLU A 3 18.20 -23.59 1.39
N LEU A 4 18.08 -24.81 0.84
CA LEU A 4 18.05 -25.01 -0.61
C LEU A 4 16.86 -24.30 -1.26
N GLU A 5 15.72 -24.24 -0.56
CA GLU A 5 14.52 -23.57 -1.04
C GLU A 5 14.69 -22.04 -1.06
N ILE A 6 15.25 -21.45 0.00
CA ILE A 6 15.58 -20.00 0.01
C ILE A 6 16.60 -19.65 -1.07
N LEU A 7 17.67 -20.44 -1.21
CA LEU A 7 18.70 -20.19 -2.22
C LEU A 7 18.13 -20.33 -3.64
N SER A 8 17.26 -21.32 -3.86
CA SER A 8 16.54 -21.46 -5.13
C SER A 8 15.58 -20.30 -5.39
N GLU A 9 14.87 -19.81 -4.37
CA GLU A 9 13.99 -18.64 -4.49
C GLU A 9 14.80 -17.38 -4.81
N TYR A 10 15.93 -17.19 -4.13
CA TYR A 10 16.85 -16.09 -4.42
C TYR A 10 17.34 -16.12 -5.87
N GLN A 11 17.82 -17.27 -6.35
CA GLN A 11 18.28 -17.40 -7.74
C GLN A 11 17.18 -17.13 -8.77
N GLN A 12 15.92 -17.44 -8.45
CA GLN A 12 14.78 -17.13 -9.31
C GLN A 12 14.47 -15.62 -9.32
N VAL A 13 14.51 -14.97 -8.16
CA VAL A 13 14.15 -13.55 -8.00
C VAL A 13 15.28 -12.62 -8.44
N ALA A 14 16.53 -13.00 -8.18
CA ALA A 14 17.75 -12.27 -8.49
C ALA A 14 18.56 -12.99 -9.58
N SER A 15 17.90 -13.37 -10.68
CA SER A 15 18.56 -14.05 -11.82
C SER A 15 19.68 -13.25 -12.49
N PHE A 16 19.79 -11.95 -12.19
CA PHE A 16 20.83 -11.05 -12.65
C PHE A 16 22.05 -10.97 -11.73
N ASP A 17 22.01 -11.58 -10.54
CA ASP A 17 23.15 -11.65 -9.64
C ASP A 17 24.21 -12.61 -10.22
N PRO A 18 25.41 -12.13 -10.58
CA PRO A 18 26.46 -12.97 -11.14
C PRO A 18 27.06 -13.95 -10.11
N THR A 19 26.86 -13.71 -8.81
CA THR A 19 27.48 -14.44 -7.70
C THR A 19 26.44 -14.76 -6.62
N PRO A 20 25.39 -15.53 -6.93
CA PRO A 20 24.36 -15.86 -5.95
C PRO A 20 24.98 -16.63 -4.78
N PRO A 21 24.50 -16.43 -3.54
CA PRO A 21 25.02 -17.13 -2.39
C PRO A 21 24.80 -18.65 -2.53
N GLU A 22 25.83 -19.44 -2.22
CA GLU A 22 25.76 -20.91 -2.25
C GLU A 22 25.40 -21.52 -0.89
N SER A 23 25.52 -20.75 0.19
CA SER A 23 25.17 -21.16 1.54
C SER A 23 24.72 -19.98 2.40
N LEU A 24 24.00 -20.26 3.49
CA LEU A 24 23.48 -19.25 4.41
C LEU A 24 24.04 -19.44 5.82
N TRP A 25 24.32 -18.33 6.52
CA TRP A 25 24.40 -18.40 7.99
C TRP A 25 23.01 -18.69 8.55
N LYS A 26 22.96 -19.64 9.47
CA LYS A 26 21.72 -20.13 10.06
C LYS A 26 21.81 -20.01 11.56
N GLY A 27 20.71 -19.63 12.18
CA GLY A 27 20.63 -19.58 13.63
C GLY A 27 19.20 -19.46 14.13
N VAL A 28 19.05 -19.62 15.44
CA VAL A 28 17.79 -19.46 16.17
C VAL A 28 17.95 -18.29 17.12
N ILE A 29 17.03 -17.34 17.06
CA ILE A 29 16.95 -16.25 18.02
C ILE A 29 15.96 -16.66 19.12
N VAL A 30 16.43 -16.59 20.35
CA VAL A 30 15.66 -16.92 21.56
C VAL A 30 15.36 -15.62 22.29
N LEU A 31 14.07 -15.38 22.52
CA LEU A 31 13.54 -14.21 23.21
C LEU A 31 12.79 -14.69 24.45
N ASP A 32 13.01 -14.05 25.60
CA ASP A 32 12.20 -14.27 26.80
C ASP A 32 10.87 -13.51 26.68
N THR A 33 9.78 -14.26 26.53
CA THR A 33 8.43 -13.72 26.29
C THR A 33 7.82 -13.05 27.53
N ASP A 34 8.42 -13.22 28.71
CA ASP A 34 7.92 -12.64 29.96
C ASP A 34 8.38 -11.19 30.17
N GLN A 35 9.23 -10.67 29.27
CA GLN A 35 9.76 -9.31 29.33
C GLN A 35 8.94 -8.33 28.49
N ASN A 36 9.10 -7.04 28.80
CA ASN A 36 8.43 -5.97 28.07
C ASN A 36 8.82 -6.02 26.58
N PRO A 37 7.86 -6.13 25.65
CA PRO A 37 8.15 -6.25 24.22
C PRO A 37 8.99 -5.11 23.63
N LEU A 38 8.89 -3.90 24.18
CA LEU A 38 9.70 -2.76 23.71
C LEU A 38 11.18 -2.93 24.13
N GLU A 39 11.43 -3.36 25.37
CA GLU A 39 12.79 -3.62 25.86
C GLU A 39 13.43 -4.80 25.13
N VAL A 40 12.64 -5.83 24.79
CA VAL A 40 13.08 -6.97 23.98
C VAL A 40 13.39 -6.54 22.54
N PHE A 41 12.61 -5.64 21.96
CA PHE A 41 12.83 -5.13 20.61
C PHE A 41 14.13 -4.33 20.50
N ASP A 42 14.40 -3.44 21.44
CA ASP A 42 15.64 -2.65 21.45
C ASP A 42 16.86 -3.57 21.61
N ALA A 43 16.83 -4.49 22.58
CA ALA A 43 17.92 -5.45 22.77
C ALA A 43 18.09 -6.44 21.61
N PHE A 44 17.01 -6.74 20.88
CA PHE A 44 17.09 -7.54 19.66
C PHE A 44 17.85 -6.81 18.57
N ASN A 45 17.58 -5.52 18.35
CA ASN A 45 18.33 -4.72 17.37
C ASN A 45 19.80 -4.58 17.78
N ASP A 46 20.08 -4.30 19.06
CA ASP A 46 21.46 -4.28 19.59
C ASP A 46 22.19 -5.61 19.35
N LEU A 47 21.48 -6.74 19.52
CA LEU A 47 22.04 -8.07 19.29
C LEU A 47 22.36 -8.28 17.82
N LEU A 48 21.47 -7.86 16.92
CA LEU A 48 21.69 -7.94 15.48
C LEU A 48 22.86 -7.09 15.02
N ASP A 49 22.97 -5.85 15.49
CA ASP A 49 24.06 -4.95 15.13
C ASP A 49 25.43 -5.50 15.58
N ASP A 50 25.52 -5.98 16.82
CA ASP A 50 26.76 -6.59 17.31
C ASP A 50 27.05 -7.93 16.62
N LEU A 51 26.02 -8.73 16.33
CA LEU A 51 26.16 -9.97 15.56
C LEU A 51 26.74 -9.68 14.16
N VAL A 52 26.15 -8.74 13.42
CA VAL A 52 26.62 -8.33 12.09
C VAL A 52 28.07 -7.86 12.16
N MET A 53 28.40 -6.98 13.12
CA MET A 53 29.78 -6.51 13.33
C MET A 53 30.76 -7.66 13.57
N ARG A 54 30.38 -8.65 14.38
CA ARG A 54 31.26 -9.79 14.66
C ARG A 54 31.41 -10.73 13.47
N ILE A 55 30.35 -10.95 12.70
CA ILE A 55 30.39 -11.72 11.45
C ILE A 55 31.36 -11.04 10.48
N THR A 56 31.18 -9.73 10.21
CA THR A 56 32.01 -8.98 9.27
C THR A 56 33.46 -8.82 9.73
N SER A 57 33.70 -8.78 11.04
CA SER A 57 35.04 -8.70 11.63
C SER A 57 35.73 -10.07 11.80
N GLY A 58 35.09 -11.18 11.40
CA GLY A 58 35.65 -12.54 11.56
C GLY A 58 35.84 -12.96 13.02
N LEU A 59 35.08 -12.39 13.95
CA LEU A 59 35.21 -12.62 15.40
C LEU A 59 34.38 -13.83 15.89
N LEU A 60 33.64 -14.50 14.99
CA LEU A 60 32.82 -15.66 15.31
C LEU A 60 33.39 -16.92 14.67
N ASP A 61 33.42 -17.98 15.45
CA ASP A 61 33.71 -19.33 14.97
C ASP A 61 32.41 -20.01 14.53
N PHE A 62 32.27 -20.23 13.23
CA PHE A 62 31.13 -20.93 12.62
C PHE A 62 31.40 -22.42 12.37
N SER A 63 32.54 -22.97 12.81
CA SER A 63 32.83 -24.40 12.70
C SER A 63 31.97 -25.24 13.65
N LYS A 64 31.38 -24.61 14.67
CA LYS A 64 30.58 -25.24 15.73
C LYS A 64 29.33 -24.42 16.02
N THR A 65 28.38 -25.04 16.72
CA THR A 65 27.22 -24.35 17.25
C THR A 65 27.68 -23.31 18.28
N THR A 66 27.38 -22.05 18.02
CA THR A 66 27.85 -20.92 18.84
C THR A 66 26.65 -20.19 19.42
N ALA A 67 26.50 -20.25 20.75
CA ALA A 67 25.52 -19.46 21.47
C ALA A 67 26.10 -18.07 21.75
N TYR A 68 25.37 -17.04 21.34
CA TYR A 68 25.75 -15.66 21.47
C TYR A 68 24.68 -14.88 22.24
N SER A 69 25.11 -14.06 23.18
CA SER A 69 24.24 -13.13 23.91
C SER A 69 24.99 -11.82 24.16
N LEU A 70 24.24 -10.72 24.21
CA LEU A 70 24.80 -9.41 24.54
C LEU A 70 25.42 -9.43 25.93
N LYS A 71 26.72 -9.13 26.01
CA LYS A 71 27.42 -8.92 27.28
C LYS A 71 27.02 -7.56 27.85
N THR A 72 26.17 -7.57 28.85
CA THR A 72 25.68 -6.35 29.51
C THR A 72 26.62 -5.91 30.63
N LYS A 73 26.86 -4.59 30.70
CA LYS A 73 27.70 -3.95 31.74
C LYS A 73 26.92 -3.56 33.01
N SER A 74 25.62 -3.84 33.09
CA SER A 74 24.69 -3.34 34.13
C SER A 74 23.93 -4.49 34.80
N SER A 75 23.75 -4.39 36.12
CA SER A 75 23.08 -5.38 36.98
C SER A 75 21.54 -5.26 37.04
N MET A 76 20.91 -4.42 36.21
CA MET A 76 19.45 -4.31 36.14
C MET A 76 18.88 -5.18 35.02
N LYS A 77 17.76 -5.86 35.33
CA LYS A 77 16.97 -6.80 34.49
C LYS A 77 17.22 -6.61 32.99
N THR A 78 18.17 -7.38 32.48
CA THR A 78 18.58 -7.34 31.08
C THR A 78 17.58 -8.10 30.22
N PRO A 79 17.18 -7.58 29.06
CA PRO A 79 16.44 -8.35 28.08
C PRO A 79 17.23 -9.63 27.71
N ARG A 80 16.60 -10.79 27.85
CA ARG A 80 17.21 -12.08 27.52
C ARG A 80 16.95 -12.36 26.05
N VAL A 81 17.79 -11.76 25.22
CA VAL A 81 17.86 -12.01 23.79
C VAL A 81 19.18 -12.74 23.52
N ALA A 82 19.11 -13.91 22.89
CA ALA A 82 20.29 -14.68 22.51
C ALA A 82 20.11 -15.26 21.11
N THR A 83 21.22 -15.46 20.40
CA THR A 83 21.25 -16.13 19.10
C THR A 83 22.06 -17.40 19.23
N ILE A 84 21.53 -18.52 18.74
CA ILE A 84 22.25 -19.79 18.61
C ILE A 84 22.55 -19.96 17.13
N LEU A 85 23.80 -19.75 16.73
CA LEU A 85 24.25 -19.97 15.36
C LEU A 85 24.58 -21.45 15.16
N THR A 86 24.12 -22.01 14.05
CA THR A 86 24.47 -23.38 13.63
C THR A 86 25.72 -23.35 12.75
N PRO A 87 26.49 -24.45 12.69
CA PRO A 87 27.65 -24.53 11.82
C PRO A 87 27.32 -24.26 10.35
N GLY A 88 28.18 -23.48 9.68
CA GLY A 88 28.04 -23.17 8.26
C GLY A 88 28.96 -22.04 7.83
N GLU A 89 29.56 -22.15 6.65
CA GLU A 89 30.47 -21.12 6.13
C GLU A 89 29.72 -19.83 5.79
N GLY A 90 28.46 -19.95 5.33
CA GLY A 90 27.64 -18.83 4.91
C GLY A 90 28.21 -18.10 3.68
N PRO A 91 27.65 -16.96 3.30
CA PRO A 91 28.06 -16.27 2.08
C PRO A 91 29.30 -15.40 2.35
N VAL A 92 30.44 -16.03 2.65
CA VAL A 92 31.71 -15.35 2.97
C VAL A 92 32.15 -14.40 1.85
N GLY A 93 31.89 -14.77 0.59
CA GLY A 93 32.15 -13.92 -0.57
C GLY A 93 31.43 -12.57 -0.53
N LEU A 94 30.19 -12.54 -0.02
CA LEU A 94 29.40 -11.30 0.10
C LEU A 94 29.97 -10.37 1.16
N LEU A 95 30.66 -10.88 2.20
CA LEU A 95 31.24 -10.03 3.26
C LEU A 95 32.30 -9.06 2.72
N ASN A 96 33.07 -9.51 1.72
CA ASN A 96 34.10 -8.69 1.09
C ASN A 96 33.50 -7.54 0.26
N GLU A 97 32.24 -7.68 -0.14
CA GLU A 97 31.49 -6.71 -0.94
C GLU A 97 30.51 -5.88 -0.08
N MET A 98 30.39 -6.19 1.22
CA MET A 98 29.51 -5.46 2.14
C MET A 98 30.03 -4.04 2.36
N CYS A 99 29.35 -3.07 1.75
CA CYS A 99 29.42 -1.67 2.14
C CYS A 99 28.18 -1.35 2.97
N VAL A 100 28.37 -0.69 4.13
CA VAL A 100 27.23 -0.03 4.79
C VAL A 100 26.76 1.07 3.83
N PRO A 101 25.51 1.02 3.33
CA PRO A 101 25.04 2.07 2.45
C PRO A 101 25.01 3.40 3.23
N GLU A 102 25.63 4.45 2.68
CA GLU A 102 25.67 5.78 3.32
C GLU A 102 24.26 6.31 3.63
N SER A 103 23.29 5.94 2.79
CA SER A 103 21.87 6.08 3.05
C SER A 103 21.10 4.96 2.35
N LEU A 104 19.93 4.62 2.88
CA LEU A 104 18.99 3.79 2.13
C LEU A 104 18.47 4.63 0.95
N PRO A 105 18.52 4.10 -0.29
CA PRO A 105 18.00 4.82 -1.43
C PRO A 105 16.51 5.12 -1.21
N VAL A 106 16.16 6.40 -1.20
CA VAL A 106 14.76 6.84 -1.24
C VAL A 106 14.34 6.74 -2.69
N ASP A 107 13.56 5.70 -3.03
CA ASP A 107 13.02 5.54 -4.39
C ASP A 107 12.13 6.75 -4.70
N ASP A 108 12.48 7.48 -5.76
CA ASP A 108 11.66 8.52 -6.33
C ASP A 108 10.80 7.92 -7.45
N PRO A 109 9.50 7.68 -7.21
CA PRO A 109 8.62 7.03 -8.19
C PRO A 109 8.33 7.92 -9.41
N PHE A 110 8.73 9.20 -9.37
CA PHE A 110 8.53 10.16 -10.46
C PHE A 110 9.80 10.42 -11.28
N SER A 111 10.95 9.88 -10.87
CA SER A 111 12.25 10.15 -11.49
C SER A 111 12.33 9.77 -12.97
N GLU A 112 11.54 8.78 -13.41
CA GLU A 112 11.48 8.30 -14.79
C GLU A 112 10.31 8.90 -15.61
N ARG A 113 9.53 9.83 -15.04
CA ARG A 113 8.33 10.39 -15.67
C ARG A 113 8.66 11.07 -17.01
N ILE A 114 8.02 10.61 -18.08
CA ILE A 114 8.14 11.18 -19.44
C ILE A 114 6.92 12.05 -19.72
N ILE A 115 7.09 13.36 -19.89
CA ILE A 115 5.99 14.33 -20.10
C ILE A 115 5.02 13.88 -21.21
N ASP A 116 3.72 13.81 -20.91
CA ASP A 116 2.61 13.64 -21.84
C ASP A 116 1.33 14.34 -21.35
N ASP A 117 0.27 14.35 -22.16
CA ASP A 117 -0.99 15.08 -21.90
C ASP A 117 -2.00 14.30 -21.05
N ARG A 118 -1.65 13.07 -20.61
CA ARG A 118 -2.48 12.30 -19.68
C ARG A 118 -2.05 12.59 -18.26
N LEU A 119 -3.02 12.50 -17.35
CA LEU A 119 -2.79 12.59 -15.92
C LEU A 119 -2.98 11.21 -15.31
N LEU A 120 -1.90 10.52 -14.94
CA LEU A 120 -1.98 9.20 -14.32
C LEU A 120 -1.80 9.29 -12.81
N THR A 121 -2.88 9.02 -12.09
CA THR A 121 -2.90 8.79 -10.64
C THR A 121 -2.72 7.32 -10.33
N LEU A 122 -1.69 6.99 -9.57
CA LEU A 122 -1.59 5.70 -8.90
C LEU A 122 -2.33 5.76 -7.56
N TYR A 123 -3.42 5.01 -7.43
CA TYR A 123 -4.18 4.91 -6.20
C TYR A 123 -3.75 3.68 -5.38
N VAL A 124 -3.23 3.91 -4.18
CA VAL A 124 -2.60 2.87 -3.34
C VAL A 124 -3.40 2.63 -2.05
N PRO A 125 -4.36 1.67 -2.03
CA PRO A 125 -5.11 1.31 -0.85
C PRO A 125 -4.30 0.37 0.04
N VAL A 126 -3.82 0.86 1.19
CA VAL A 126 -2.97 0.07 2.09
C VAL A 126 -3.81 -0.64 3.15
N SER A 127 -3.79 -1.96 3.21
CA SER A 127 -4.49 -2.71 4.26
C SER A 127 -3.81 -2.57 5.64
N SER A 128 -4.55 -2.73 6.73
CA SER A 128 -3.91 -3.03 8.02
C SER A 128 -3.37 -4.47 8.00
N PRO A 129 -2.31 -4.81 8.76
CA PRO A 129 -1.75 -6.16 8.80
C PRO A 129 -2.62 -7.14 9.62
N THR A 130 -3.91 -7.17 9.34
CA THR A 130 -4.91 -8.02 10.00
C THR A 130 -5.85 -8.64 8.96
N SER A 131 -6.53 -9.73 9.33
CA SER A 131 -7.52 -10.37 8.46
C SER A 131 -8.67 -9.44 8.05
N SER A 132 -9.08 -8.53 8.94
CA SER A 132 -10.07 -7.49 8.65
C SER A 132 -9.54 -6.36 7.75
N GLY A 133 -8.21 -6.24 7.63
CA GLY A 133 -7.54 -5.11 7.00
C GLY A 133 -7.74 -5.03 5.50
N ASN A 134 -7.73 -6.17 4.80
CA ASN A 134 -7.95 -6.21 3.36
C ASN A 134 -9.36 -5.74 3.00
N SER A 135 -10.39 -6.29 3.67
CA SER A 135 -11.77 -5.86 3.47
C SER A 135 -11.99 -4.40 3.86
N ALA A 136 -11.34 -3.92 4.92
CA ALA A 136 -11.41 -2.52 5.33
C ALA A 136 -10.78 -1.57 4.28
N SER A 137 -9.64 -1.96 3.72
CA SER A 137 -8.96 -1.24 2.63
C SER A 137 -9.87 -1.11 1.41
N TRP A 138 -10.51 -2.21 1.02
CA TRP A 138 -11.40 -2.29 -0.13
C TRP A 138 -12.67 -1.43 0.06
N ILE A 139 -13.32 -1.50 1.23
CA ILE A 139 -14.49 -0.65 1.56
C ILE A 139 -14.10 0.83 1.51
N SER A 140 -12.96 1.17 2.12
CA SER A 140 -12.49 2.55 2.11
C SER A 140 -12.14 3.06 0.72
N ARG A 141 -11.51 2.22 -0.12
CA ARG A 141 -11.19 2.54 -1.51
C ARG A 141 -12.44 3.00 -2.26
N ASN A 142 -13.50 2.20 -2.24
CA ASN A 142 -14.72 2.52 -2.98
C ASN A 142 -15.40 3.79 -2.44
N TRP A 143 -15.42 3.95 -1.11
CA TRP A 143 -15.98 5.14 -0.47
C TRP A 143 -15.20 6.41 -0.84
N HIS A 144 -13.87 6.36 -0.75
CA HIS A 144 -13.01 7.49 -1.06
C HIS A 144 -13.05 7.84 -2.55
N LEU A 145 -12.82 6.87 -3.44
CA LEU A 145 -12.80 7.11 -4.88
C LEU A 145 -14.13 7.67 -5.39
N LEU A 146 -15.27 7.21 -4.88
CA LEU A 146 -16.56 7.76 -5.30
C LEU A 146 -16.70 9.24 -4.94
N ASN A 147 -16.25 9.66 -3.75
CA ASN A 147 -16.26 11.06 -3.34
C ASN A 147 -15.20 11.89 -4.10
N HIS A 148 -14.02 11.33 -4.35
CA HIS A 148 -12.98 11.96 -5.15
C HIS A 148 -13.47 12.25 -6.57
N ILE A 149 -14.06 11.26 -7.24
CA ILE A 149 -14.63 11.40 -8.58
C ILE A 149 -15.79 12.42 -8.58
N GLN A 150 -16.61 12.44 -7.53
CA GLN A 150 -17.68 13.42 -7.39
C GLN A 150 -17.12 14.86 -7.37
N GLU A 151 -16.05 15.11 -6.62
CA GLU A 151 -15.41 16.43 -6.57
C GLU A 151 -14.70 16.77 -7.90
N CYS A 152 -13.98 15.82 -8.50
CA CYS A 152 -13.35 16.00 -9.82
C CYS A 152 -14.37 16.37 -10.93
N THR A 153 -15.57 15.78 -10.88
CA THR A 153 -16.61 16.02 -11.90
C THR A 153 -17.62 17.10 -11.50
N SER A 154 -17.41 17.79 -10.38
CA SER A 154 -18.30 18.88 -9.94
C SER A 154 -18.15 20.13 -10.81
N SER A 155 -16.98 20.35 -11.40
CA SER A 155 -16.69 21.47 -12.32
C SER A 155 -17.07 21.19 -13.78
N THR A 156 -17.04 19.92 -14.19
CA THR A 156 -17.23 19.49 -15.59
C THR A 156 -18.31 18.41 -15.66
N LYS A 157 -19.53 18.81 -16.05
CA LYS A 157 -20.69 17.90 -16.10
C LYS A 157 -20.59 16.85 -17.20
N ASP A 158 -19.80 17.12 -18.24
CA ASP A 158 -19.68 16.30 -19.44
C ASP A 158 -18.52 15.29 -19.37
N THR A 159 -17.88 15.15 -18.20
CA THR A 159 -16.79 14.18 -18.01
C THR A 159 -17.33 12.75 -18.06
N GLU A 160 -16.80 11.97 -18.99
CA GLU A 160 -17.10 10.53 -19.12
C GLU A 160 -16.30 9.74 -18.08
N ILE A 161 -16.93 8.73 -17.47
CA ILE A 161 -16.29 7.95 -16.40
C ILE A 161 -16.37 6.47 -16.75
N HIS A 162 -15.22 5.84 -16.93
CA HIS A 162 -15.09 4.42 -17.22
C HIS A 162 -14.43 3.71 -16.04
N TRP A 163 -15.03 2.63 -15.55
CA TRP A 163 -14.45 1.76 -14.53
C TRP A 163 -14.13 0.41 -15.15
N ILE A 164 -12.85 0.21 -15.49
CA ILE A 164 -12.33 -1.03 -16.06
C ILE A 164 -12.06 -1.99 -14.92
N ASP A 165 -12.81 -3.09 -14.90
CA ASP A 165 -12.75 -4.14 -13.90
C ASP A 165 -12.09 -5.37 -14.49
N LEU A 166 -10.82 -5.59 -14.12
CA LEU A 166 -10.05 -6.72 -14.63
C LEU A 166 -10.50 -8.06 -14.04
N MET A 167 -11.15 -8.05 -12.88
CA MET A 167 -11.44 -9.26 -12.10
C MET A 167 -12.93 -9.62 -12.03
N GLY A 168 -13.80 -8.80 -12.62
CA GLY A 168 -15.25 -9.02 -12.62
C GLY A 168 -15.84 -8.91 -11.22
N ASP A 169 -15.35 -7.94 -10.43
CA ASP A 169 -15.90 -7.55 -9.15
C ASP A 169 -17.30 -6.91 -9.27
N TYR A 170 -17.61 -6.24 -10.39
CA TYR A 170 -18.84 -5.48 -10.63
C TYR A 170 -19.70 -6.06 -11.78
N PRO A 171 -20.05 -7.37 -11.78
CA PRO A 171 -20.72 -8.05 -12.88
C PRO A 171 -22.20 -7.66 -13.06
N SER A 172 -22.80 -6.98 -12.08
CA SER A 172 -24.21 -6.55 -12.14
C SER A 172 -24.44 -5.28 -11.34
N GLU A 173 -25.47 -4.52 -11.74
CA GLU A 173 -25.86 -3.28 -11.06
C GLU A 173 -26.16 -3.51 -9.58
N GLN A 174 -26.83 -4.61 -9.24
CA GLN A 174 -27.16 -4.98 -7.86
C GLN A 174 -25.90 -5.21 -7.03
N LEU A 175 -24.92 -5.96 -7.56
CA LEU A 175 -23.68 -6.22 -6.82
C LEU A 175 -22.87 -4.95 -6.69
N MET A 176 -22.81 -4.14 -7.73
CA MET A 176 -22.15 -2.83 -7.76
C MET A 176 -22.73 -1.88 -6.69
N LYS A 177 -24.06 -1.69 -6.64
CA LYS A 177 -24.71 -0.90 -5.59
C LYS A 177 -24.44 -1.43 -4.18
N LYS A 178 -24.44 -2.76 -4.00
CA LYS A 178 -24.09 -3.38 -2.71
C LYS A 178 -22.64 -3.14 -2.31
N ARG A 179 -21.73 -3.15 -3.28
CA ARG A 179 -20.29 -2.96 -3.15
C ARG A 179 -19.90 -1.53 -2.77
N PHE A 180 -20.60 -0.53 -3.30
CA PHE A 180 -20.47 0.86 -2.86
C PHE A 180 -21.27 1.18 -1.60
N GLY A 181 -22.35 0.45 -1.34
CA GLY A 181 -23.04 0.44 -0.05
C GLY A 181 -23.80 1.73 0.33
N LEU A 182 -24.10 2.62 -0.64
CA LEU A 182 -24.75 3.91 -0.40
C LEU A 182 -26.04 3.81 0.43
N ASP A 183 -26.86 2.79 0.19
CA ASP A 183 -28.08 2.55 0.96
C ASP A 183 -27.80 2.22 2.44
N GLN A 184 -26.69 1.53 2.73
CA GLN A 184 -26.30 1.25 4.12
C GLN A 184 -25.84 2.54 4.81
N TYR A 185 -25.13 3.41 4.09
CA TYR A 185 -24.73 4.72 4.61
C TYR A 185 -25.94 5.61 4.91
N LEU A 186 -26.93 5.65 4.01
CA LEU A 186 -28.17 6.41 4.22
C LEU A 186 -28.99 5.86 5.39
N LYS A 187 -29.20 4.54 5.44
CA LYS A 187 -29.92 3.87 6.55
C LYS A 187 -29.24 4.08 7.90
N GLY A 188 -27.91 4.13 7.91
CA GLY A 188 -27.13 4.42 9.12
C GLY A 188 -27.10 5.89 9.53
N GLY A 189 -27.70 6.80 8.75
CA GLY A 189 -27.69 8.24 9.02
C GLY A 189 -26.34 8.92 8.77
N TRP A 190 -25.40 8.23 8.12
CA TRP A 190 -24.04 8.73 7.87
C TRP A 190 -23.97 9.71 6.69
N ILE A 191 -24.91 9.58 5.77
CA ILE A 191 -25.13 10.55 4.69
C ILE A 191 -26.57 11.00 4.70
N ASN A 192 -26.81 12.24 4.28
CA ASN A 192 -28.16 12.75 4.09
C ASN A 192 -28.73 12.33 2.71
N LYS A 193 -30.04 12.51 2.52
CA LYS A 193 -30.72 12.16 1.26
C LYS A 193 -30.11 12.84 0.04
N LYS A 194 -29.70 14.11 0.16
CA LYS A 194 -29.10 14.89 -0.95
C LYS A 194 -27.77 14.29 -1.38
N GLN A 195 -26.90 13.95 -0.43
CA GLN A 195 -25.62 13.28 -0.68
C GLN A 195 -25.84 11.91 -1.31
N HIS A 196 -26.77 11.12 -0.78
CA HIS A 196 -27.12 9.82 -1.36
C HIS A 196 -27.56 9.96 -2.82
N THR A 197 -28.52 10.84 -3.13
CA THR A 197 -28.96 11.07 -4.52
C THR A 197 -27.82 11.51 -5.42
N THR A 198 -26.93 12.38 -4.94
CA THR A 198 -25.77 12.87 -5.70
C THR A 198 -24.81 11.73 -6.05
N LEU A 199 -24.42 10.93 -5.05
CA LEU A 199 -23.49 9.82 -5.22
C LEU A 199 -24.10 8.66 -6.00
N ASP A 200 -25.39 8.37 -5.83
CA ASP A 200 -26.09 7.32 -6.60
C ASP A 200 -26.24 7.73 -8.07
N THR A 201 -26.56 8.99 -8.34
CA THR A 201 -26.59 9.52 -9.73
C THR A 201 -25.22 9.42 -10.38
N LEU A 202 -24.15 9.78 -9.65
CA LEU A 202 -22.79 9.61 -10.14
C LEU A 202 -22.49 8.15 -10.43
N LEU A 203 -22.81 7.24 -9.49
CA LEU A 203 -22.54 5.82 -9.62
C LEU A 203 -23.23 5.21 -10.85
N ASN A 204 -24.49 5.59 -11.11
CA ASN A 204 -25.24 5.15 -12.29
C ASN A 204 -24.70 5.75 -13.61
N ARG A 205 -23.93 6.85 -13.56
CA ARG A 205 -23.25 7.45 -14.73
C ARG A 205 -21.94 6.74 -15.07
N ILE A 206 -21.33 6.03 -14.12
CA ILE A 206 -20.06 5.31 -14.37
C ILE A 206 -20.32 4.11 -15.28
N ARG A 207 -19.60 4.04 -16.40
CA ARG A 207 -19.62 2.87 -17.30
C ARG A 207 -18.64 1.82 -16.78
N PHE A 208 -19.17 0.78 -16.14
CA PHE A 208 -18.38 -0.39 -15.72
C PHE A 208 -18.11 -1.32 -16.91
N ILE A 209 -16.84 -1.67 -17.12
CA ILE A 209 -16.37 -2.53 -18.21
C ILE A 209 -15.71 -3.76 -17.58
N ASP A 210 -16.37 -4.91 -17.67
CA ASP A 210 -15.85 -6.18 -17.16
C ASP A 210 -14.92 -6.82 -18.21
N LEU A 211 -13.66 -7.04 -17.83
CA LEU A 211 -12.64 -7.69 -18.65
C LEU A 211 -12.23 -9.07 -18.12
N ARG A 212 -12.95 -9.63 -17.14
CA ARG A 212 -12.61 -10.93 -16.53
C ARG A 212 -12.45 -12.05 -17.55
N ALA A 213 -13.39 -12.16 -18.49
CA ALA A 213 -13.32 -13.19 -19.53
C ALA A 213 -12.08 -13.04 -20.44
N ASN A 214 -11.64 -11.80 -20.68
CA ASN A 214 -10.42 -11.53 -21.43
C ASN A 214 -9.17 -11.89 -20.60
N ILE A 215 -9.16 -11.57 -19.30
CA ILE A 215 -8.08 -11.95 -18.38
C ILE A 215 -7.96 -13.48 -18.26
N ASP A 216 -9.07 -14.19 -18.16
CA ASP A 216 -9.08 -15.66 -18.11
C ASP A 216 -8.45 -16.26 -19.38
N GLN A 217 -8.68 -15.66 -20.56
CA GLN A 217 -8.02 -16.06 -21.82
C GLN A 217 -6.51 -15.81 -21.81
N VAL A 218 -6.07 -14.67 -21.24
CA VAL A 218 -4.64 -14.35 -21.07
C VAL A 218 -3.98 -15.38 -20.15
N LEU A 219 -4.59 -15.68 -19.01
CA LEU A 219 -4.08 -16.65 -18.04
C LEU A 219 -4.05 -18.08 -18.59
N ALA A 220 -5.02 -18.44 -19.42
CA ALA A 220 -5.04 -19.73 -20.12
C ALA A 220 -3.92 -19.88 -21.16
N GLY A 221 -3.20 -18.80 -21.51
CA GLY A 221 -2.15 -18.82 -22.53
C GLY A 221 -2.69 -18.85 -23.96
N ASN A 222 -3.93 -18.41 -24.18
CA ASN A 222 -4.46 -18.26 -25.52
C ASN A 222 -3.76 -17.06 -26.20
N GLY A 223 -3.08 -17.30 -27.33
CA GLY A 223 -2.30 -16.27 -28.04
C GLY A 223 -3.10 -15.04 -28.46
N LEU A 224 -4.43 -15.15 -28.57
CA LEU A 224 -5.33 -14.03 -28.88
C LEU A 224 -5.87 -13.30 -27.65
N GLY A 225 -5.67 -13.82 -26.43
CA GLY A 225 -6.28 -13.27 -25.21
C GLY A 225 -5.91 -11.81 -24.98
N PHE A 226 -4.63 -11.45 -25.19
CA PHE A 226 -4.19 -10.06 -25.12
C PHE A 226 -4.82 -9.18 -26.20
N GLN A 227 -4.90 -9.66 -27.44
CA GLN A 227 -5.44 -8.85 -28.53
C GLN A 227 -6.93 -8.58 -28.30
N ASN A 228 -7.70 -9.62 -27.94
CA ASN A 228 -9.11 -9.48 -27.59
C ASN A 228 -9.34 -8.51 -26.43
N LEU A 229 -8.45 -8.52 -25.43
CA LEU A 229 -8.52 -7.59 -24.29
C LEU A 229 -8.36 -6.14 -24.76
N ILE A 230 -7.33 -5.88 -25.56
CA ILE A 230 -7.03 -4.53 -26.07
C ILE A 230 -8.11 -4.06 -27.04
N ASP A 231 -8.62 -4.93 -27.91
CA ASP A 231 -9.70 -4.60 -28.84
C ASP A 231 -10.99 -4.25 -28.09
N ASN A 232 -11.38 -5.07 -27.12
CA ASN A 232 -12.56 -4.81 -26.28
C ASN A 232 -12.42 -3.50 -25.49
N LEU A 233 -11.24 -3.23 -24.94
CA LEU A 233 -10.95 -1.99 -24.23
C LEU A 233 -11.06 -0.78 -25.17
N THR A 234 -10.38 -0.84 -26.32
CA THR A 234 -10.37 0.24 -27.31
C THR A 234 -11.77 0.55 -27.82
N LEU A 235 -12.55 -0.49 -28.18
CA LEU A 235 -13.94 -0.35 -28.57
C LEU A 235 -14.82 0.26 -27.47
N SER A 236 -14.54 -0.08 -26.21
CA SER A 236 -15.31 0.45 -25.07
C SER A 236 -14.97 1.91 -24.75
N LEU A 237 -13.76 2.35 -25.06
CA LEU A 237 -13.28 3.73 -24.85
C LEU A 237 -13.51 4.63 -26.08
N GLN A 238 -13.87 4.05 -27.23
CA GLN A 238 -14.28 4.77 -28.44
C GLN A 238 -15.68 5.38 -28.28
N GLU A 239 -15.74 6.54 -27.64
CA GLU A 239 -16.90 7.44 -27.70
C GLU A 239 -16.50 8.80 -28.32
N LYS A 240 -17.44 9.37 -29.10
CA LYS A 240 -17.25 10.43 -30.12
C LYS A 240 -17.04 11.85 -29.59
N SER A 241 -17.00 12.03 -28.28
CA SER A 241 -16.93 13.34 -27.64
C SER A 241 -15.46 13.75 -27.43
N ALA A 242 -15.18 15.05 -27.60
CA ALA A 242 -13.91 15.66 -27.19
C ALA A 242 -13.87 15.97 -25.68
N SER A 243 -14.77 15.35 -24.89
CA SER A 243 -14.88 15.62 -23.46
C SER A 243 -13.77 14.96 -22.67
N GLU A 244 -13.52 15.50 -21.48
CA GLU A 244 -12.60 14.94 -20.49
C GLU A 244 -13.06 13.54 -20.08
N LYS A 245 -12.11 12.61 -19.92
CA LYS A 245 -12.39 11.23 -19.50
C LYS A 245 -11.70 10.91 -18.18
N ILE A 246 -12.40 10.25 -17.27
CA ILE A 246 -11.82 9.60 -16.09
C ILE A 246 -11.87 8.09 -16.32
N ILE A 247 -10.70 7.45 -16.35
CA ILE A 247 -10.59 6.00 -16.54
C ILE A 247 -10.02 5.39 -15.26
N ILE A 248 -10.79 4.55 -14.58
CA ILE A 248 -10.36 3.82 -13.40
C ILE A 248 -9.98 2.39 -13.81
N ILE A 249 -8.79 1.94 -13.43
CA ILE A 249 -8.31 0.57 -13.67
C ILE A 249 -8.28 -0.14 -12.33
N ASP A 250 -9.16 -1.14 -12.17
CA ASP A 250 -9.35 -1.90 -10.94
C ASP A 250 -9.06 -3.39 -11.15
N GLY A 251 -8.69 -4.08 -10.06
CA GLY A 251 -8.36 -5.51 -10.09
C GLY A 251 -6.91 -5.84 -10.46
N TRP A 252 -6.04 -4.83 -10.60
CA TRP A 252 -4.63 -5.04 -10.96
C TRP A 252 -3.87 -5.83 -9.89
N SER A 253 -4.12 -5.55 -8.62
CA SER A 253 -3.42 -6.21 -7.50
C SER A 253 -3.79 -7.69 -7.44
N GLU A 254 -5.08 -7.97 -7.54
CA GLU A 254 -5.67 -9.30 -7.56
C GLU A 254 -5.20 -10.09 -8.79
N PHE A 255 -5.11 -9.45 -9.95
CA PHE A 255 -4.51 -10.06 -11.15
C PHE A 255 -3.05 -10.50 -10.91
N LYS A 256 -2.22 -9.64 -10.29
CA LYS A 256 -0.83 -10.00 -9.96
C LYS A 256 -0.76 -11.22 -9.02
N GLU A 257 -1.66 -11.30 -8.05
CA GLU A 257 -1.71 -12.39 -7.06
C GLU A 257 -2.10 -13.74 -7.67
N ILE A 258 -2.92 -13.77 -8.73
CA ILE A 258 -3.33 -15.02 -9.40
C ILE A 258 -2.37 -15.49 -10.48
N VAL A 259 -1.44 -14.64 -10.94
CA VAL A 259 -0.45 -15.02 -11.96
C VAL A 259 0.62 -15.92 -11.33
N PRO A 260 0.80 -17.17 -11.81
CA PRO A 260 1.84 -18.05 -11.29
C PRO A 260 3.24 -17.47 -11.49
N SER A 261 4.17 -17.78 -10.57
CA SER A 261 5.56 -17.29 -10.64
C SER A 261 6.25 -17.61 -11.98
N SER A 262 5.95 -18.76 -12.59
CA SER A 262 6.47 -19.15 -13.91
C SER A 262 5.97 -18.30 -15.09
N ARG A 263 4.97 -17.44 -14.87
CA ARG A 263 4.34 -16.58 -15.89
C ARG A 263 4.34 -15.11 -15.52
N GLN A 264 5.22 -14.68 -14.61
CA GLN A 264 5.32 -13.27 -14.17
C GLN A 264 5.53 -12.28 -15.34
N TYR A 265 6.17 -12.71 -16.43
CA TYR A 265 6.30 -11.91 -17.66
C TYR A 265 4.95 -11.42 -18.24
N LEU A 266 3.84 -12.13 -17.96
CA LEU A 266 2.50 -11.73 -18.39
C LEU A 266 2.07 -10.42 -17.74
N ILE A 267 2.47 -10.17 -16.48
CA ILE A 267 2.13 -8.94 -15.76
C ILE A 267 2.77 -7.74 -16.48
N HIS A 268 4.08 -7.80 -16.71
CA HIS A 268 4.81 -6.75 -17.44
C HIS A 268 4.28 -6.54 -18.85
N THR A 269 3.98 -7.64 -19.55
CA THR A 269 3.42 -7.58 -20.91
C THR A 269 2.04 -6.93 -20.94
N LEU A 270 1.17 -7.29 -19.99
CA LEU A 270 -0.15 -6.71 -19.87
C LEU A 270 -0.07 -5.23 -19.50
N GLU A 271 0.77 -4.86 -18.54
CA GLU A 271 0.98 -3.49 -18.10
C GLU A 271 1.37 -2.59 -19.27
N LYS A 272 2.38 -2.99 -20.05
CA LYS A 272 2.81 -2.26 -21.24
C LYS A 272 1.69 -2.11 -22.27
N ARG A 273 0.96 -3.19 -22.55
CA ARG A 273 -0.13 -3.16 -23.55
C ARG A 273 -1.29 -2.27 -23.09
N LEU A 274 -1.69 -2.35 -21.82
CA LEU A 274 -2.70 -1.46 -21.25
C LEU A 274 -2.25 0.01 -21.35
N LEU A 275 -1.05 0.34 -20.88
CA LEU A 275 -0.52 1.71 -20.97
C LEU A 275 -0.46 2.26 -22.40
N SER A 276 -0.17 1.40 -23.39
CA SER A 276 -0.14 1.79 -24.80
C SER A 276 -1.52 1.94 -25.46
N SER A 277 -2.55 1.32 -24.90
CA SER A 277 -3.91 1.31 -25.46
C SER A 277 -4.83 2.35 -24.83
N LEU A 278 -4.48 2.83 -23.65
CA LEU A 278 -5.20 3.91 -22.99
C LEU A 278 -5.03 5.23 -23.78
N PRO A 279 -6.04 6.10 -23.78
CA PRO A 279 -5.94 7.43 -24.39
C PRO A 279 -4.76 8.22 -23.83
N THR A 280 -4.20 9.12 -24.63
CA THR A 280 -3.02 9.93 -24.27
C THR A 280 -3.32 11.40 -24.05
N SER A 281 -4.54 11.87 -24.35
CA SER A 281 -4.93 13.28 -24.26
C SER A 281 -6.28 13.44 -23.56
N ASN A 282 -6.46 14.51 -22.77
CA ASN A 282 -7.70 14.85 -22.05
C ASN A 282 -8.23 13.70 -21.18
N VAL A 283 -7.33 12.94 -20.56
CA VAL A 283 -7.68 11.78 -19.75
C VAL A 283 -7.00 11.81 -18.38
N ASN A 284 -7.78 11.46 -17.36
CA ASN A 284 -7.35 11.25 -15.99
C ASN A 284 -7.47 9.76 -15.69
N ILE A 285 -6.33 9.07 -15.60
CA ILE A 285 -6.27 7.64 -15.36
C ILE A 285 -6.04 7.42 -13.87
N ILE A 286 -6.95 6.71 -13.20
CA ILE A 286 -6.80 6.29 -11.81
C ILE A 286 -6.48 4.80 -11.80
N TRP A 287 -5.21 4.44 -11.63
CA TRP A 287 -4.76 3.06 -11.58
C TRP A 287 -4.73 2.57 -10.13
N ILE A 288 -5.57 1.60 -9.78
CA ILE A 288 -5.63 1.04 -8.43
C ILE A 288 -4.59 -0.08 -8.29
N ASP A 289 -3.63 0.07 -7.37
CA ASP A 289 -2.61 -0.95 -7.07
C ASP A 289 -2.27 -0.95 -5.57
N SER A 290 -2.08 -2.11 -4.95
CA SER A 290 -1.65 -2.26 -3.56
C SER A 290 -0.19 -1.87 -3.29
N GLY A 291 0.57 -1.56 -4.34
CA GLY A 291 2.01 -1.29 -4.26
C GLY A 291 2.82 -2.56 -4.01
N VAL A 292 4.07 -2.41 -3.60
CA VAL A 292 4.95 -3.53 -3.21
C VAL A 292 5.53 -3.32 -1.81
N GLN A 293 5.89 -4.42 -1.16
CA GLN A 293 6.53 -4.35 0.14
C GLN A 293 7.92 -3.74 0.00
N HIS A 294 8.17 -2.64 0.69
CA HIS A 294 9.51 -2.09 0.85
C HIS A 294 10.32 -2.97 1.81
N THR A 295 11.63 -2.97 1.64
CA THR A 295 12.58 -3.60 2.58
C THR A 295 12.55 -3.01 3.99
N ARG A 296 12.08 -1.76 4.17
CA ARG A 296 12.08 -1.05 5.45
C ARG A 296 10.88 -1.47 6.29
N MET A 297 11.09 -1.70 7.59
CA MET A 297 10.02 -1.91 8.55
C MET A 297 9.52 -0.57 9.11
N ASN A 298 8.21 -0.46 9.28
CA ASN A 298 7.57 0.65 9.95
C ASN A 298 7.22 0.27 11.40
N MET A 299 7.76 1.01 12.37
CA MET A 299 7.51 0.73 13.79
C MET A 299 6.08 1.01 14.25
N HIS A 300 5.42 2.05 13.71
CA HIS A 300 4.07 2.45 14.12
C HIS A 300 2.99 1.52 13.58
N TYR A 301 3.25 0.86 12.45
CA TYR A 301 2.33 -0.10 11.84
C TYR A 301 2.77 -1.56 12.05
N GLN A 302 4.00 -1.79 12.52
CA GLN A 302 4.58 -3.12 12.78
C GLN A 302 4.52 -4.03 11.54
N ARG A 303 4.84 -3.44 10.38
CA ARG A 303 4.85 -4.11 9.08
C ARG A 303 5.90 -3.46 8.18
N LYS A 304 6.22 -4.12 7.06
CA LYS A 304 6.97 -3.49 5.98
C LYS A 304 6.25 -2.23 5.47
N CYS A 305 7.04 -1.19 5.24
CA CYS A 305 6.66 0.01 4.48
C CYS A 305 6.18 -0.38 3.08
N ILE A 306 5.53 0.55 2.40
CA ILE A 306 5.02 0.38 1.04
C ILE A 306 5.88 1.20 0.08
N SER A 307 6.34 0.57 -1.00
CA SER A 307 6.75 1.27 -2.20
C SER A 307 5.55 1.31 -3.16
N PRO A 308 5.24 2.46 -3.78
CA PRO A 308 4.08 2.57 -4.67
C PRO A 308 4.16 1.67 -5.90
N LEU A 309 5.37 1.47 -6.44
CA LEU A 309 5.61 0.69 -7.64
C LEU A 309 6.79 -0.28 -7.45
N PRO A 310 6.78 -1.43 -8.15
CA PRO A 310 7.99 -2.20 -8.42
C PRO A 310 9.08 -1.34 -9.10
N TYR A 311 10.35 -1.68 -8.89
CA TYR A 311 11.48 -0.92 -9.43
C TYR A 311 11.49 -0.86 -10.96
N ASP A 312 10.97 -1.89 -11.63
CA ASP A 312 10.96 -2.10 -13.08
C ASP A 312 9.59 -1.83 -13.73
N SER A 313 8.63 -1.27 -12.97
CA SER A 313 7.27 -1.05 -13.44
C SER A 313 7.21 0.02 -14.55
N PRO A 314 6.68 -0.30 -15.74
CA PRO A 314 6.47 0.65 -16.83
C PRO A 314 5.66 1.90 -16.43
N ARG A 315 4.81 1.80 -15.41
CA ARG A 315 4.05 2.95 -14.88
C ARG A 315 4.93 4.08 -14.36
N LYS A 316 6.19 3.84 -13.95
CA LYS A 316 7.11 4.91 -13.52
C LYS A 316 7.29 6.00 -14.58
N MET A 317 7.16 5.66 -15.86
CA MET A 317 7.25 6.61 -16.98
C MET A 317 6.02 7.50 -17.14
N HIS A 318 4.91 7.20 -16.45
CA HIS A 318 3.61 7.82 -16.67
C HIS A 318 2.97 8.41 -15.42
N VAL A 319 3.37 7.99 -14.22
CA VAL A 319 2.76 8.44 -12.96
C VAL A 319 3.01 9.93 -12.73
N ASP A 320 1.94 10.68 -12.54
CA ASP A 320 1.95 12.11 -12.19
C ASP A 320 1.61 12.38 -10.73
N GLU A 321 0.88 11.44 -10.12
CA GLU A 321 0.33 11.57 -8.79
C GLU A 321 0.21 10.21 -8.14
N ILE A 322 0.48 10.13 -6.84
CA ILE A 322 0.20 8.95 -6.05
C ILE A 322 -0.75 9.33 -4.92
N LEU A 323 -1.89 8.64 -4.85
CA LEU A 323 -2.87 8.78 -3.76
C LEU A 323 -2.80 7.55 -2.86
N TYR A 324 -2.17 7.70 -1.70
CA TYR A 324 -2.19 6.67 -0.68
C TYR A 324 -3.47 6.78 0.14
N ASN A 325 -4.12 5.64 0.37
CA ASN A 325 -5.19 5.50 1.34
C ASN A 325 -4.72 4.59 2.48
N LEU A 326 -4.22 5.24 3.55
CA LEU A 326 -3.51 4.61 4.64
C LEU A 326 -4.42 4.39 5.85
N PRO A 327 -4.34 3.24 6.55
CA PRO A 327 -5.05 3.06 7.81
C PRO A 327 -4.43 3.96 8.89
N THR A 328 -5.13 4.17 10.00
CA THR A 328 -4.48 4.74 11.20
C THR A 328 -3.42 3.78 11.74
N SER A 329 -2.38 4.32 12.39
CA SER A 329 -1.31 3.53 13.01
C SER A 329 -1.86 2.56 14.06
N SER A 330 -1.06 1.55 14.43
CA SER A 330 -1.41 0.66 15.51
C SER A 330 -1.51 1.38 16.86
N ARG A 331 -2.27 0.79 17.80
CA ARG A 331 -2.42 1.35 19.16
C ARG A 331 -1.16 1.24 20.00
N SER A 332 -0.46 0.12 19.86
CA SER A 332 0.73 -0.22 20.63
C SER A 332 1.47 -1.35 19.93
N PHE A 333 2.73 -1.51 20.27
CA PHE A 333 3.50 -2.68 19.90
C PHE A 333 2.77 -3.99 20.30
N GLY A 334 2.87 -5.02 19.47
CA GLY A 334 2.14 -6.28 19.56
C GLY A 334 0.67 -6.24 19.13
N ARG A 335 0.11 -5.06 18.80
CA ARG A 335 -1.28 -4.92 18.31
C ARG A 335 -1.28 -4.50 16.86
N PHE A 336 -1.78 -5.35 15.97
CA PHE A 336 -1.82 -5.06 14.52
C PHE A 336 -3.06 -4.28 14.06
N LEU A 337 -4.06 -4.12 14.93
CA LEU A 337 -5.27 -3.36 14.62
C LEU A 337 -5.01 -1.86 14.59
N PRO A 338 -5.63 -1.13 13.65
CA PRO A 338 -5.53 0.32 13.61
C PRO A 338 -6.12 0.95 14.88
N LYS A 339 -5.67 2.15 15.22
CA LYS A 339 -6.19 2.91 16.36
C LYS A 339 -7.70 3.07 16.26
N ARG A 340 -8.18 3.44 15.07
CA ARG A 340 -9.58 3.53 14.67
C ARG A 340 -9.80 2.88 13.31
N ASP A 341 -10.76 1.96 13.25
CA ASP A 341 -11.13 1.26 12.02
C ASP A 341 -11.79 2.19 10.99
N ASP A 342 -12.55 3.17 11.49
CA ASP A 342 -13.34 4.13 10.70
C ASP A 342 -12.57 5.34 10.21
N GLU A 343 -11.31 5.53 10.61
CA GLU A 343 -10.49 6.66 10.21
C GLU A 343 -9.33 6.20 9.34
N ARG A 344 -9.05 6.98 8.29
CA ARG A 344 -7.95 6.73 7.35
C ARG A 344 -7.32 8.03 6.91
N TYR A 345 -6.06 7.97 6.52
CA TYR A 345 -5.32 9.11 5.97
C TYR A 345 -5.26 8.98 4.46
N ILE A 346 -5.70 10.03 3.76
CA ILE A 346 -5.43 10.20 2.34
C ILE A 346 -4.20 11.08 2.22
N VAL A 347 -3.20 10.60 1.49
CA VAL A 347 -1.96 11.32 1.21
C VAL A 347 -1.80 11.42 -0.29
N GLN A 348 -1.76 12.64 -0.79
CA GLN A 348 -1.44 12.96 -2.17
C GLN A 348 0.04 13.34 -2.27
N ASP A 349 0.77 12.53 -3.01
CA ASP A 349 2.16 12.72 -3.34
C ASP A 349 2.30 13.07 -4.82
N VAL A 350 3.11 14.10 -5.11
CA VAL A 350 3.29 14.69 -6.45
C VAL A 350 4.78 14.95 -6.70
N PRO A 351 5.24 15.08 -7.97
CA PRO A 351 6.64 15.32 -8.33
C PRO A 351 7.12 16.76 -8.01
N ALA A 352 6.67 17.34 -6.89
CA ALA A 352 7.03 18.67 -6.46
C ALA A 352 7.75 18.60 -5.11
N SER A 353 8.62 19.57 -4.86
CA SER A 353 9.35 19.75 -3.58
C SER A 353 8.47 20.20 -2.41
N VAL A 354 7.14 20.19 -2.59
CA VAL A 354 6.19 20.52 -1.53
C VAL A 354 5.87 19.29 -0.70
N PRO A 355 5.66 19.43 0.62
CA PRO A 355 5.18 18.32 1.43
C PRO A 355 3.88 17.74 0.85
N PRO A 356 3.73 16.41 0.85
CA PRO A 356 2.51 15.75 0.39
C PRO A 356 1.27 16.34 1.03
N TRP A 357 0.25 16.59 0.21
CA TRP A 357 -1.05 16.99 0.74
C TRP A 357 -1.66 15.82 1.48
N ARG A 358 -2.33 16.08 2.60
CA ARG A 358 -2.88 15.02 3.44
C ARG A 358 -4.15 15.46 4.14
N THR A 359 -5.05 14.51 4.33
CA THR A 359 -6.27 14.72 5.10
C THR A 359 -6.71 13.42 5.76
N LYS A 360 -7.41 13.55 6.90
CA LYS A 360 -8.04 12.42 7.57
C LYS A 360 -9.49 12.30 7.12
N ILE A 361 -9.86 11.14 6.61
CA ILE A 361 -11.24 10.84 6.21
C ILE A 361 -11.90 9.86 7.17
N GLN A 362 -13.23 9.90 7.23
CA GLN A 362 -14.04 8.91 7.92
C GLN A 362 -14.69 7.96 6.90
N VAL A 363 -14.68 6.67 7.25
CA VAL A 363 -15.32 5.58 6.51
C VAL A 363 -16.35 4.93 7.44
N PRO A 364 -17.61 5.40 7.45
CA PRO A 364 -18.57 5.03 8.48
C PRO A 364 -18.89 3.53 8.57
N GLN A 365 -18.85 2.81 7.44
CA GLN A 365 -19.09 1.36 7.40
C GLN A 365 -18.02 0.58 8.18
N LEU A 366 -16.87 1.20 8.44
CA LEU A 366 -15.78 0.60 9.18
C LEU A 366 -15.84 0.82 10.70
N ILE A 367 -16.87 1.52 11.22
CA ILE A 367 -17.03 1.67 12.67
C ILE A 367 -17.11 0.28 13.32
N ASP A 368 -16.17 0.03 14.24
CA ASP A 368 -16.03 -1.23 14.95
C ASP A 368 -15.89 -2.47 14.03
N TYR A 369 -15.40 -2.29 12.80
CA TYR A 369 -15.34 -3.35 11.80
C TYR A 369 -14.50 -4.54 12.24
N SER A 370 -13.37 -4.28 12.90
CA SER A 370 -12.50 -5.32 13.47
C SER A 370 -13.23 -6.23 14.48
N LYS A 371 -14.26 -5.74 15.19
CA LYS A 371 -15.04 -6.55 16.15
C LYS A 371 -15.81 -7.71 15.50
N LYS A 372 -16.08 -7.63 14.19
CA LYS A 372 -16.73 -8.70 13.41
C LYS A 372 -15.80 -9.88 13.15
N PHE A 373 -14.49 -9.70 13.31
CA PHE A 373 -13.48 -10.73 13.10
C PHE A 373 -13.01 -11.25 14.47
N ARG A 374 -12.90 -12.58 14.60
CA ARG A 374 -12.44 -13.23 15.85
C ARG A 374 -11.03 -12.70 16.18
N GLY A 375 -10.92 -11.83 17.19
CA GLY A 375 -9.66 -11.18 17.58
C GLY A 375 -9.77 -9.67 17.91
N GLY A 376 -10.88 -9.01 17.55
CA GLY A 376 -11.12 -7.60 17.88
C GLY A 376 -11.29 -7.37 19.39
N GLN A 377 -10.27 -6.81 20.06
CA GLN A 377 -10.32 -6.56 21.51
C GLN A 377 -11.42 -5.56 21.89
N ARG A 378 -12.18 -5.90 22.95
CA ARG A 378 -13.23 -5.07 23.57
C ARG A 378 -12.65 -3.96 24.44
N ARG A 379 -11.98 -2.93 23.91
CA ARG A 379 -11.76 -1.69 24.69
C ARG A 379 -11.89 -0.43 23.85
N LYS A 380 -12.75 0.48 24.35
CA LYS A 380 -13.01 1.82 23.82
C LYS A 380 -11.73 2.67 23.91
N PRO A 381 -11.50 3.59 22.97
CA PRO A 381 -10.42 4.57 23.09
C PRO A 381 -10.66 5.46 24.32
N ILE A 382 -9.60 5.71 25.09
CA ILE A 382 -9.55 6.83 26.04
C ILE A 382 -8.63 7.85 25.39
N LEU A 383 -9.23 8.92 24.86
CA LEU A 383 -8.52 10.12 24.45
C LEU A 383 -9.13 11.24 25.28
N THR A 384 -8.29 11.99 25.97
CA THR A 384 -8.70 13.20 26.70
C THR A 384 -8.81 14.33 25.71
N GLU A 385 -9.91 15.08 25.77
CA GLU A 385 -10.21 16.18 24.85
C GLU A 385 -9.37 17.42 25.14
N GLU A 386 -8.85 18.04 24.09
CA GLU A 386 -8.25 19.38 24.08
C GLU A 386 -8.66 20.07 22.76
N GLU A 387 -8.97 21.37 22.82
CA GLU A 387 -9.62 22.10 21.72
C GLU A 387 -8.77 22.27 20.44
N VAL A 388 -9.45 22.24 19.28
CA VAL A 388 -8.92 22.74 18.00
C VAL A 388 -9.92 23.66 17.31
N TYR A 389 -9.43 24.85 16.94
CA TYR A 389 -9.96 25.67 15.85
C TYR A 389 -8.81 26.08 14.92
N GLU A 390 -8.86 25.71 13.64
CA GLU A 390 -9.56 26.47 12.60
C GLU A 390 -9.70 25.64 11.30
N LYS A 391 -10.91 25.67 10.71
CA LYS A 391 -11.33 24.91 9.52
C LYS A 391 -10.85 25.57 8.23
N SER A 392 -9.61 25.35 7.83
CA SER A 392 -9.18 25.65 6.45
C SER A 392 -8.98 24.35 5.66
N PHE A 393 -9.96 24.01 4.82
CA PHE A 393 -9.83 22.91 3.87
C PHE A 393 -8.94 23.35 2.71
N LYS A 394 -7.67 22.98 2.76
CA LYS A 394 -6.76 23.16 1.63
C LYS A 394 -7.11 22.11 0.56
N PRO A 395 -7.35 22.51 -0.69
CA PRO A 395 -7.53 21.53 -1.77
C PRO A 395 -6.23 20.78 -2.04
N MET A 396 -6.38 19.56 -2.56
CA MET A 396 -5.34 18.79 -3.22
C MET A 396 -4.66 19.63 -4.30
N TYR A 397 -3.36 19.42 -4.45
CA TYR A 397 -2.57 20.09 -5.48
C TYR A 397 -3.15 19.78 -6.86
N GLY A 398 -3.35 20.82 -7.67
CA GLY A 398 -3.77 20.71 -9.06
C GLY A 398 -5.21 20.24 -9.33
N ARG A 399 -5.98 19.78 -8.33
CA ARG A 399 -7.30 19.15 -8.55
C ARG A 399 -8.50 19.83 -7.91
N GLY A 400 -8.30 20.78 -7.00
CA GLY A 400 -9.40 21.44 -6.28
C GLY A 400 -10.19 20.54 -5.31
N VAL A 401 -9.89 19.24 -5.27
CA VAL A 401 -10.50 18.23 -4.38
C VAL A 401 -10.10 18.51 -2.93
N LYS A 402 -11.08 18.58 -2.03
CA LYS A 402 -10.90 18.84 -0.59
C LYS A 402 -11.29 17.65 0.27
N LEU A 403 -12.12 16.73 -0.25
CA LEU A 403 -12.74 15.64 0.51
C LEU A 403 -13.52 16.12 1.74
N SER A 404 -14.02 17.36 1.71
CA SER A 404 -14.69 17.98 2.85
C SER A 404 -15.96 17.23 3.26
N ASN A 405 -16.59 16.51 2.33
CA ASN A 405 -17.79 15.71 2.57
C ASN A 405 -17.55 14.47 3.42
N ILE A 406 -16.32 13.97 3.45
CA ILE A 406 -15.93 12.74 4.17
C ILE A 406 -14.83 12.98 5.19
N TYR A 407 -14.55 14.25 5.49
CA TYR A 407 -13.57 14.65 6.49
C TYR A 407 -13.91 14.05 7.86
N SER A 408 -12.91 13.50 8.52
CA SER A 408 -13.04 13.01 9.90
C SER A 408 -12.70 14.13 10.87
N ASP A 409 -13.63 14.43 11.78
CA ASP A 409 -13.41 15.47 12.79
C ASP A 409 -12.14 15.18 13.61
N THR A 410 -11.32 16.22 13.76
CA THR A 410 -10.08 16.22 14.54
C THR A 410 -10.18 17.11 15.77
N SER A 411 -11.34 17.70 16.04
CA SER A 411 -11.57 18.59 17.18
C SER A 411 -11.18 17.99 18.54
N HIS A 412 -11.22 16.66 18.65
CA HIS A 412 -10.83 15.91 19.85
C HIS A 412 -9.30 15.67 19.99
N TYR A 413 -8.47 16.17 19.07
CA TYR A 413 -7.02 15.99 19.09
C TYR A 413 -6.32 17.34 19.09
N SER A 414 -5.27 17.52 19.89
CA SER A 414 -4.45 18.74 19.80
C SER A 414 -3.71 18.84 18.46
N LYS A 415 -3.33 20.05 18.02
CA LYS A 415 -2.56 20.27 16.77
C LYS A 415 -1.30 19.42 16.71
N ARG A 416 -0.63 19.23 17.86
CA ARG A 416 0.56 18.37 17.97
C ARG A 416 0.22 16.90 17.70
N GLN A 417 -0.87 16.40 18.28
CA GLN A 417 -1.32 15.02 18.07
C GLN A 417 -1.74 14.78 16.62
N VAL A 418 -2.42 15.72 15.97
CA VAL A 418 -2.77 15.61 14.54
C VAL A 418 -1.50 15.52 13.70
N SER A 419 -0.54 16.43 13.90
CA SER A 419 0.74 16.42 13.17
C SER A 419 1.53 15.14 13.40
N GLU A 420 1.50 14.58 14.61
CA GLU A 420 2.16 13.31 14.95
C GLU A 420 1.51 12.13 14.22
N LEU A 421 0.18 12.02 14.25
CA LEU A 421 -0.55 10.95 13.55
C LEU A 421 -0.39 11.03 12.03
N GLU A 422 -0.37 12.25 11.46
CA GLU A 422 -0.03 12.47 10.06
C GLU A 422 1.40 12.04 9.74
N GLY A 423 2.37 12.36 10.61
CA GLY A 423 3.75 11.89 10.49
C GLY A 423 3.87 10.37 10.52
N TYR A 424 3.11 9.71 11.40
CA TYR A 424 3.02 8.25 11.41
C TYR A 424 2.49 7.71 10.09
N ALA A 425 1.41 8.28 9.54
CA ALA A 425 0.86 7.87 8.26
C ALA A 425 1.92 7.97 7.14
N LEU A 426 2.60 9.12 7.02
CA LEU A 426 3.64 9.31 6.00
C LEU A 426 4.78 8.29 6.15
N SER A 427 5.19 7.96 7.37
CA SER A 427 6.29 7.01 7.60
C SER A 427 6.03 5.61 7.00
N LEU A 428 4.77 5.26 6.69
CA LEU A 428 4.42 3.98 6.05
C LEU A 428 4.77 3.95 4.56
N ALA A 429 4.91 5.11 3.92
CA ALA A 429 5.29 5.28 2.52
C ALA A 429 6.57 6.13 2.40
N PRO A 430 7.77 5.54 2.50
CA PRO A 430 9.04 6.28 2.55
C PRO A 430 9.28 7.23 1.37
N SER A 431 8.74 6.91 0.19
CA SER A 431 8.79 7.77 -0.99
C SER A 431 8.20 9.16 -0.76
N THR A 432 7.37 9.36 0.27
CA THR A 432 6.82 10.67 0.63
C THR A 432 7.82 11.63 1.30
N HIS A 433 9.04 11.15 1.63
CA HIS A 433 10.09 11.92 2.31
C HIS A 433 11.27 12.24 1.38
N ARG A 434 11.02 12.38 0.08
CA ARG A 434 12.05 12.82 -0.87
C ARG A 434 12.62 14.18 -0.46
N PRO A 435 13.95 14.39 -0.59
CA PRO A 435 14.62 15.63 -0.21
C PRO A 435 14.25 16.83 -1.08
#